data_AF-A0A0V0GVJ4-F1
#
_entry.id   AF-A0A0V0GVJ4-F1
#
_cell.length_a   1.000
_cell.length_b   1.000
_cell.length_c   1.000
_cell.angle_alpha   90.00
_cell.angle_beta   90.00
_cell.angle_gamma   90.00
#
_symmetry.space_group_name_H-M   'P 1'
#
loop_
_entity.id
_entity.type
_entity.pdbx_description
1 polymer ?
#
loop_
_entity_poly.entity_id
_entity_poly.type
_entity_poly.pdbx_seq_one_letter_code
_entity_poly.pdbx_strand_id
1 'polypeptide(L)'
;MNIQINEPWLIMGDFSSILAQEDRIVGSQVQDAEIRDFKECVTNSNLVELQIGGRNYTWTNGHIYSRIDKAIVNAKWLNKMATQQVIAMKPLFLDHSPLGLIT
;
A
#
# COMPACT_ATOMS: atom_id res chain seq x y z
N MET A 1 -18.15 -13.44 -15.17
CA MET A 1 -18.05 -14.33 -13.99
C MET A 1 -17.35 -13.56 -12.89
N ASN A 2 -18.00 -13.40 -11.73
CA ASN A 2 -17.35 -12.79 -10.56
C ASN A 2 -16.67 -13.93 -9.79
N ILE A 3 -15.35 -14.05 -9.89
CA ILE A 3 -14.60 -15.09 -9.18
C ILE A 3 -14.35 -14.59 -7.77
N GLN A 4 -15.03 -15.19 -6.79
CA GLN A 4 -14.84 -14.87 -5.39
C GLN A 4 -13.81 -15.80 -4.78
N ILE A 5 -12.65 -15.26 -4.39
CA ILE A 5 -11.61 -16.00 -3.68
C ILE A 5 -11.98 -16.05 -2.19
N ASN A 6 -12.22 -17.25 -1.67
CA ASN A 6 -12.64 -17.46 -0.28
C ASN A 6 -11.49 -17.70 0.72
N GLU A 7 -10.25 -17.70 0.25
CA GLU A 7 -9.06 -17.84 1.10
C GLU A 7 -8.47 -16.47 1.51
N PRO A 8 -7.71 -16.39 2.61
CA PRO A 8 -6.95 -15.18 2.95
C PRO A 8 -5.93 -14.91 1.85
N TRP A 9 -5.87 -13.67 1.37
CA TRP A 9 -4.86 -13.28 0.39
C TRP A 9 -4.37 -11.85 0.61
N LEU A 10 -3.15 -11.62 0.14
CA LEU A 10 -2.41 -10.36 0.18
C LEU A 10 -1.89 -10.07 -1.23
N ILE A 11 -2.10 -8.83 -1.68
CA ILE A 11 -1.39 -8.25 -2.83
C ILE A 11 -0.41 -7.23 -2.26
N MET A 12 0.87 -7.36 -2.58
CA MET A 12 1.91 -6.48 -2.08
C MET A 12 2.87 -6.10 -3.21
N GLY A 13 3.16 -4.82 -3.36
CA GLY A 13 4.07 -4.32 -4.38
C GLY A 13 3.78 -2.87 -4.78
N ASP A 14 4.35 -2.47 -5.92
CA ASP A 14 4.20 -1.13 -6.49
C ASP A 14 2.84 -0.96 -7.18
N PHE A 15 2.03 -0.04 -6.69
CA PHE A 15 0.75 0.36 -7.30
C PHE A 15 0.87 1.68 -8.08
N SER A 16 2.01 2.36 -7.98
CA SER A 16 2.26 3.69 -8.55
C SER A 16 1.17 4.72 -8.21
N SER A 17 0.43 4.48 -7.12
CA SER A 17 -0.78 5.20 -6.75
C SER A 17 -0.84 5.40 -5.24
N ILE A 18 -1.29 6.59 -4.84
CA ILE A 18 -1.53 6.95 -3.44
C ILE A 18 -3.02 6.74 -3.10
N LEU A 19 -3.34 6.39 -1.85
CA LEU A 19 -4.72 6.18 -1.37
C LEU A 19 -5.23 7.35 -0.53
N ALA A 20 -4.32 8.14 0.02
CA ALA A 20 -4.64 9.28 0.85
C ALA A 20 -3.62 10.41 0.67
N GLN A 21 -3.97 11.62 1.12
CA GLN A 21 -3.09 12.79 0.93
C GLN A 21 -1.78 12.62 1.70
N GLU A 22 -1.85 11.99 2.87
CA GLU A 22 -0.71 11.66 3.74
C GLU A 22 0.25 10.63 3.13
N ASP A 23 -0.11 9.95 2.04
CA ASP A 23 0.82 9.06 1.36
C ASP A 23 1.90 9.85 0.60
N ARG A 24 1.67 11.12 0.27
CA ARG A 24 2.72 12.00 -0.26
C ARG A 24 3.33 12.79 0.90
N ILE A 25 4.54 12.39 1.29
CA ILE A 25 5.28 12.96 2.42
C ILE A 25 5.96 14.27 2.03
N VAL A 26 6.52 14.31 0.83
CA VAL A 26 7.19 15.48 0.26
C VAL A 26 6.75 15.62 -1.19
N GLY A 27 6.39 16.83 -1.59
CA GLY A 27 5.93 17.15 -2.94
C GLY A 27 4.80 18.17 -2.92
N SER A 28 4.10 18.30 -4.05
CA SER A 28 2.92 19.16 -4.17
C SER A 28 1.73 18.58 -3.41
N GLN A 29 0.78 19.45 -3.06
CA GLN A 29 -0.50 19.03 -2.49
C GLN A 29 -1.19 18.01 -3.39
N VAL A 30 -1.62 16.90 -2.79
CA VAL A 30 -2.38 15.84 -3.46
C VAL A 30 -3.77 16.35 -3.81
N GLN A 31 -4.17 16.19 -5.06
CA GLN A 31 -5.52 16.48 -5.53
C GLN A 31 -6.42 15.25 -5.36
N ASP A 32 -7.71 15.45 -5.09
CA ASP A 32 -8.65 14.34 -4.93
C ASP A 32 -8.74 13.44 -6.17
N ALA A 33 -8.55 14.01 -7.36
CA ALA A 33 -8.52 13.26 -8.61
C ALA A 33 -7.37 12.24 -8.69
N GLU A 34 -6.26 12.45 -7.95
CA GLU A 34 -5.12 11.52 -7.91
C GLU A 34 -5.43 10.27 -7.07
N ILE A 35 -6.33 10.36 -6.09
CA ILE A 35 -6.62 9.27 -5.13
C ILE A 35 -7.97 8.59 -5.39
N ARG A 36 -8.94 9.29 -6.00
CA ARG A 36 -10.34 8.87 -6.07
C ARG A 36 -10.51 7.48 -6.66
N ASP A 37 -10.02 7.27 -7.89
CA ASP A 37 -10.32 6.07 -8.65
C ASP A 37 -9.70 4.82 -7.99
N PHE A 38 -8.48 4.95 -7.45
CA PHE A 38 -7.83 3.85 -6.74
C PHE A 38 -8.48 3.56 -5.38
N LYS A 39 -8.83 4.62 -4.63
CA LYS A 39 -9.56 4.49 -3.37
C LYS A 39 -10.93 3.83 -3.55
N GLU A 40 -11.67 4.21 -4.59
CA GLU A 40 -12.94 3.59 -4.96
C GLU A 40 -12.75 2.12 -5.37
N CYS A 41 -11.71 1.80 -6.14
CA CYS A 41 -11.39 0.42 -6.53
C CYS A 41 -11.15 -0.48 -5.31
N VAL A 42 -10.32 -0.03 -4.35
CA VAL A 42 -10.03 -0.76 -3.10
C VAL A 42 -11.30 -0.94 -2.28
N THR A 43 -12.08 0.13 -2.11
CA THR A 43 -13.33 0.12 -1.33
C THR A 43 -14.38 -0.79 -1.94
N ASN A 44 -14.66 -0.66 -3.24
CA ASN A 44 -15.66 -1.45 -3.95
C ASN A 44 -15.29 -2.94 -4.04
N SER A 45 -13.99 -3.24 -3.95
CA SER A 45 -13.46 -4.61 -3.91
C SER A 45 -13.48 -5.22 -2.50
N ASN A 46 -13.97 -4.50 -1.48
CA ASN A 46 -13.95 -4.91 -0.07
C ASN A 46 -12.55 -5.27 0.44
N LEU A 47 -11.56 -4.49 0.02
CA LEU A 47 -10.17 -4.66 0.38
C LEU A 47 -9.74 -3.63 1.41
N VAL A 48 -8.69 -3.97 2.15
CA VAL A 48 -8.14 -3.12 3.19
C VAL A 48 -6.64 -3.00 2.98
N GLU A 49 -6.12 -1.77 3.00
CA GLU A 49 -4.68 -1.53 3.07
C GLU A 49 -4.17 -1.87 4.47
N LEU A 50 -3.15 -2.72 4.55
CA LEU A 50 -2.37 -2.94 5.77
C LEU A 50 -1.46 -1.75 6.02
N GLN A 51 -1.35 -1.34 7.29
CA GLN A 51 -0.37 -0.34 7.67
C GLN A 51 1.05 -0.87 7.47
N ILE A 52 1.87 -0.07 6.78
CA ILE A 52 3.28 -0.35 6.57
C ILE A 52 4.08 0.42 7.63
N GLY A 53 4.78 -0.31 8.49
CA GLY A 53 5.71 0.24 9.47
C GLY A 53 7.11 0.51 8.90
N GLY A 54 8.00 1.02 9.74
CA GLY A 54 9.38 1.31 9.35
C GLY A 54 9.52 2.70 8.74
N ARG A 55 9.86 2.79 7.45
CA ARG A 55 10.07 4.08 6.76
C ARG A 55 8.74 4.79 6.49
N ASN A 56 8.78 6.12 6.49
CA ASN A 56 7.61 6.95 6.20
C ASN A 56 7.22 6.99 4.72
N TYR A 57 8.07 6.52 3.80
CA TYR A 57 7.82 6.47 2.36
C TYR A 57 8.37 5.16 1.81
N THR A 58 7.82 4.72 0.67
CA THR A 58 8.28 3.52 -0.03
C THR A 58 9.00 3.86 -1.33
N TRP A 59 8.72 5.02 -1.94
CA TRP A 59 9.35 5.47 -3.17
C TRP A 59 9.84 6.92 -3.09
N THR A 60 10.93 7.25 -3.80
CA THR A 60 11.34 8.63 -4.03
C THR A 60 12.16 8.82 -5.31
N ASN A 61 11.96 9.95 -5.98
CA ASN A 61 12.85 10.43 -7.05
C ASN A 61 13.84 11.52 -6.57
N GLY A 62 14.01 11.69 -5.25
CA GLY A 62 14.84 12.74 -4.64
C GLY A 62 14.14 14.09 -4.43
N HIS A 63 12.99 14.32 -5.07
CA HIS A 63 12.18 15.53 -4.89
C HIS A 63 10.79 15.23 -4.31
N ILE A 64 10.22 14.10 -4.68
CA ILE A 64 8.94 13.60 -4.20
C ILE A 64 9.19 12.34 -3.39
N TYR A 65 8.48 12.21 -2.28
CA TYR A 65 8.57 11.06 -1.39
C TYR A 65 7.15 10.58 -1.11
N SER A 66 6.84 9.34 -1.52
CA SER A 66 5.48 8.81 -1.48
C SER A 66 5.41 7.37 -0.99
N ARG A 67 4.23 6.97 -0.52
CA ARG A 67 3.83 5.58 -0.24
C ARG A 67 3.01 5.05 -1.42
N ILE A 68 3.69 4.53 -2.43
CA ILE A 68 3.06 3.94 -3.62
C ILE A 68 3.24 2.42 -3.69
N ASP A 69 4.11 1.87 -2.86
CA ASP A 69 4.18 0.44 -2.61
C ASP A 69 3.23 0.13 -1.46
N LYS A 70 2.26 -0.76 -1.69
CA LYS A 70 1.17 -1.03 -0.74
C LYS A 70 1.01 -2.52 -0.50
N ALA A 71 0.41 -2.85 0.64
CA ALA A 71 -0.01 -4.19 1.01
C ALA A 71 -1.51 -4.19 1.22
N ILE A 72 -2.26 -4.84 0.34
CA ILE A 72 -3.72 -4.80 0.31
C ILE A 72 -4.26 -6.22 0.47
N VAL A 73 -5.20 -6.40 1.39
CA VAL A 73 -5.72 -7.71 1.79
C VAL A 73 -7.23 -7.78 1.72
N ASN A 74 -7.75 -9.00 1.65
CA ASN A 74 -9.17 -9.23 1.87
C ASN A 74 -9.50 -9.39 3.37
N ALA A 75 -10.78 -9.31 3.71
CA ALA A 75 -11.24 -9.50 5.09
C ALA A 75 -10.87 -10.86 5.70
N LYS A 76 -10.68 -11.91 4.88
CA LYS A 76 -10.27 -13.23 5.37
C LYS A 76 -8.84 -13.23 5.91
N TRP A 77 -7.95 -12.46 5.30
CA TRP A 77 -6.59 -12.25 5.81
C TRP A 77 -6.62 -11.60 7.18
N LEU A 78 -7.36 -10.50 7.36
CA LEU A 78 -7.45 -9.80 8.64
C LEU A 78 -7.92 -10.71 9.77
N ASN A 79 -8.84 -11.63 9.49
CA ASN A 79 -9.34 -12.58 10.48
C ASN A 79 -8.34 -13.70 10.82
N LYS A 80 -7.52 -14.15 9.86
CA LYS A 80 -6.60 -15.30 10.03
C LYS A 80 -5.17 -14.88 10.40
N MET A 81 -4.72 -13.71 9.97
CA MET A 81 -3.32 -13.26 10.00
C MET A 81 -3.15 -11.94 10.76
N ALA A 82 -4.05 -11.62 11.71
CA ALA A 82 -4.15 -10.30 12.37
C ALA A 82 -2.85 -9.76 13.00
N THR A 83 -1.87 -10.62 13.31
CA THR A 83 -0.62 -10.25 13.95
C THR A 83 0.51 -9.91 12.96
N GLN A 84 0.35 -10.24 11.67
CA GLN A 84 1.39 -10.00 10.68
C GLN A 84 1.48 -8.53 10.32
N GLN A 85 2.70 -8.03 10.21
CA GLN A 85 3.00 -6.63 9.89
C GLN A 85 3.77 -6.55 8.58
N VAL A 86 3.58 -5.45 7.86
CA VAL A 86 4.39 -5.14 6.68
C VAL A 86 5.35 -4.01 7.04
N ILE A 87 6.61 -4.13 6.65
CA ILE A 87 7.62 -3.11 6.87
C ILE A 87 8.25 -2.63 5.57
N ALA A 88 8.44 -1.32 5.46
CA ALA A 88 9.29 -0.73 4.44
C ALA A 88 10.76 -0.81 4.89
N MET A 89 11.54 -1.62 4.20
CA MET A 89 12.97 -1.85 4.47
C MET A 89 13.84 -0.72 3.91
N LYS A 90 15.14 -0.71 4.24
CA LYS A 90 16.06 0.30 3.71
C LYS A 90 16.18 0.14 2.18
N PRO A 91 15.83 1.17 1.38
CA PRO A 91 16.17 1.19 -0.04
C PRO A 91 17.69 1.32 -0.11
N LEU A 92 18.37 0.34 -0.70
CA LEU A 92 19.83 0.37 -0.80
C LEU A 92 20.26 1.51 -1.74
N PHE A 93 20.24 1.25 -3.05
CA PHE A 93 20.52 2.24 -4.09
C PHE A 93 19.32 2.43 -5.04
N LEU A 94 18.15 1.94 -4.63
CA LEU A 94 16.92 1.99 -5.39
C LEU A 94 16.07 3.17 -4.95
N ASP A 95 15.24 3.66 -5.85
CA ASP A 95 14.17 4.62 -5.59
C ASP A 95 13.02 3.99 -4.78
N HIS A 96 12.79 2.68 -4.93
CA HIS A 96 11.86 1.90 -4.13
C HIS A 96 12.49 1.24 -2.90
N SER A 97 11.71 1.16 -1.83
CA SER A 97 11.99 0.45 -0.58
C SER A 97 11.34 -0.92 -0.64
N PRO A 98 12.08 -2.03 -0.46
CA PRO A 98 11.50 -3.36 -0.41
C PRO A 98 10.47 -3.46 0.72
N LEU A 99 9.36 -4.16 0.46
CA LEU A 99 8.36 -4.50 1.47
C LEU A 99 8.63 -5.91 2.01
N GLY A 100 8.70 -6.03 3.34
CA GLY A 100 8.85 -7.30 4.04
C GLY A 100 7.59 -7.62 4.85
N LEU A 101 7.07 -8.83 4.70
CA LEU A 101 6.04 -9.37 5.59
C LEU A 101 6.71 -10.02 6.80
N ILE A 102 6.37 -9.55 8.00
CA ILE A 102 6.88 -10.09 9.27
C ILE A 102 5.84 -11.07 9.82
N THR A 103 6.30 -12.28 10.14
CA THR A 103 5.53 -13.38 10.72
C THR A 103 5.76 -13.52 12.21
#